data_AF-A0AAE8LMK9-F1
#
_entry.id   AF-A0AAE8LMK9-F1
#
_cell.length_a   1.000
_cell.length_b   1.000
_cell.length_c   1.000
_cell.angle_alpha   90.00
_cell.angle_beta   90.00
_cell.angle_gamma   90.00
#
_symmetry.space_group_name_H-M   'P 1'
#
loop_
_entity.id
_entity.type
_entity.pdbx_description
1 polymer ?
#
loop_
_entity_poly.entity_id
_entity_poly.type
_entity_poly.pdbx_seq_one_letter_code
_entity_poly.pdbx_strand_id
1 'polypeptide(L)'
;MAKFLTTSGTSYHIEQIIIGAKTNIILLSPYLFLSRTLLERLQDAERRNIKIVVVYSQNKLRQAEIEVVRNFKNLDILYSPNLHAKCYFNEQEMIITSMNMYEFSEKNNREMGILINRQEDNQIYVDTCREVKSILAAAQRCDATGEPLASPPQTSEQNTVSQDNQVTETKAFCIRCRGDIPLNTHRPLCSKCYVAWVKFKNRKHPEKYCHQCGLEVKTSLVKPICKTCFAANKA
;
A
#
# COMPACT_ATOMS: atom_id res chain seq x y z
N MET A 1 20.54 -13.84 12.48
CA MET A 1 21.31 -13.02 11.56
C MET A 1 20.57 -13.02 10.26
N ALA A 2 20.24 -11.83 9.81
CA ALA A 2 19.45 -11.60 8.61
C ALA A 2 20.05 -12.31 7.39
N LYS A 3 19.19 -12.88 6.54
CA LYS A 3 19.59 -13.66 5.36
C LYS A 3 19.09 -12.99 4.10
N PHE A 4 19.97 -12.79 3.13
CA PHE A 4 19.59 -12.34 1.80
C PHE A 4 18.80 -13.43 1.07
N LEU A 5 17.73 -13.02 0.38
CA LEU A 5 16.86 -13.87 -0.41
C LEU A 5 16.84 -13.43 -1.87
N THR A 6 16.91 -14.40 -2.78
CA THR A 6 16.60 -14.22 -4.21
C THR A 6 15.09 -14.26 -4.44
N THR A 7 14.62 -14.10 -5.68
CA THR A 7 13.21 -14.28 -6.07
C THR A 7 12.62 -15.58 -5.51
N SER A 8 13.24 -16.73 -5.79
CA SER A 8 12.74 -18.04 -5.35
C SER A 8 12.80 -18.20 -3.84
N GLY A 9 13.87 -17.72 -3.20
CA GLY A 9 13.99 -17.73 -1.73
C GLY A 9 12.91 -16.89 -1.06
N THR A 10 12.58 -15.73 -1.64
CA THR A 10 11.53 -14.84 -1.13
C THR A 10 10.16 -15.51 -1.19
N SER A 11 9.78 -16.07 -2.33
CA SER A 11 8.52 -16.81 -2.49
C SER A 11 8.42 -17.98 -1.50
N TYR A 12 9.47 -18.80 -1.42
CA TYR A 12 9.55 -19.91 -0.46
C TYR A 12 9.32 -19.43 0.98
N HIS A 13 10.01 -18.39 1.42
CA HIS A 13 9.88 -17.92 2.80
C HIS A 13 8.55 -17.20 3.08
N ILE A 14 7.90 -16.57 2.09
CA ILE A 14 6.53 -16.07 2.26
C ILE A 14 5.59 -17.24 2.60
N GLU A 15 5.71 -18.37 1.90
CA GLU A 15 4.93 -19.57 2.22
C GLU A 15 5.27 -20.10 3.62
N GLN A 16 6.57 -20.19 3.95
CA GLN A 16 7.01 -20.67 5.27
C GLN A 16 6.51 -19.80 6.43
N ILE A 17 6.43 -18.48 6.24
CA ILE A 17 5.89 -17.57 7.25
C ILE A 17 4.42 -17.90 7.55
N ILE A 18 3.62 -18.21 6.53
CA ILE A 18 2.20 -18.56 6.71
C ILE A 18 2.07 -19.94 7.36
N ILE A 19 2.87 -20.93 6.90
CA ILE A 19 2.88 -22.29 7.46
C ILE A 19 3.31 -22.26 8.94
N GLY A 20 4.42 -21.59 9.25
CA GLY A 20 5.06 -21.58 10.56
C GLY A 20 4.40 -20.67 11.61
N ALA A 21 3.44 -19.83 11.22
CA ALA A 21 2.75 -18.94 12.14
C ALA A 21 2.01 -19.73 13.24
N LYS A 22 2.05 -19.23 14.47
CA LYS A 22 1.33 -19.80 15.62
C LYS A 22 0.25 -18.89 16.17
N THR A 23 0.42 -17.58 16.01
CA THR A 23 -0.48 -16.59 16.64
C THR A 23 -1.01 -15.58 15.64
N ASN A 24 -0.14 -15.03 14.78
CA ASN A 24 -0.53 -14.01 13.84
C ASN A 24 0.25 -14.09 12.52
N ILE A 25 -0.39 -13.63 11.46
CA ILE A 25 0.19 -13.41 10.14
C ILE A 25 -0.14 -11.96 9.75
N ILE A 26 0.86 -11.20 9.32
CA ILE A 26 0.68 -9.85 8.78
C ILE A 26 1.26 -9.82 7.37
N LEU A 27 0.41 -9.47 6.40
CA LEU A 27 0.76 -9.37 4.99
C LEU A 27 0.55 -7.92 4.54
N LEU A 28 1.64 -7.19 4.36
CA LEU A 28 1.67 -5.80 3.91
C LEU A 28 2.16 -5.79 2.46
N SER A 29 1.31 -5.46 1.49
CA SER A 29 1.70 -5.35 0.09
C SER A 29 0.77 -4.40 -0.65
N PRO A 30 1.26 -3.47 -1.49
CA PRO A 30 0.40 -2.56 -2.24
C PRO A 30 -0.60 -3.30 -3.12
N TYR A 31 -0.16 -4.40 -3.75
CA TYR A 31 -0.98 -5.23 -4.62
C TYR A 31 -1.28 -6.56 -3.94
N LEU A 32 -2.56 -6.92 -3.92
CA LEU A 32 -3.05 -8.15 -3.30
C LEU A 32 -3.52 -9.11 -4.38
N PHE A 33 -2.70 -10.13 -4.69
CA PHE A 33 -3.05 -11.21 -5.61
C PHE A 33 -2.56 -12.54 -5.07
N LEU A 34 -3.42 -13.21 -4.32
CA LEU A 34 -3.07 -14.46 -3.68
C LEU A 34 -3.08 -15.60 -4.72
N SER A 35 -1.95 -16.31 -4.83
CA SER A 35 -1.92 -17.55 -5.60
C SER A 35 -2.84 -18.59 -4.93
N ARG A 36 -3.28 -19.60 -5.69
CA ARG A 36 -4.07 -20.70 -5.14
C ARG A 36 -3.37 -21.35 -3.94
N THR A 37 -2.07 -21.59 -4.04
CA THR A 37 -1.26 -22.14 -2.96
C THR A 37 -1.31 -21.26 -1.71
N LEU A 38 -1.07 -19.95 -1.84
CA LEU A 38 -1.12 -19.04 -0.69
C LEU A 38 -2.52 -18.96 -0.06
N LEU A 39 -3.59 -19.01 -0.87
CA LEU A 39 -4.96 -19.10 -0.35
C LEU A 39 -5.17 -20.37 0.47
N GLU A 40 -4.73 -21.53 -0.03
CA GLU A 40 -4.81 -22.81 0.69
C GLU A 40 -4.02 -22.74 2.02
N ARG A 41 -2.84 -22.11 2.03
CA ARG A 41 -2.06 -21.91 3.26
C ARG A 41 -2.74 -20.97 4.26
N LEU A 42 -3.39 -19.91 3.78
CA LEU A 42 -4.15 -19.02 4.66
C LEU A 42 -5.41 -19.70 5.20
N GLN A 43 -6.06 -20.58 4.43
CA GLN A 43 -7.15 -21.43 4.93
C GLN A 43 -6.66 -22.42 6.01
N ASP A 44 -5.48 -23.03 5.84
CA ASP A 44 -4.84 -23.86 6.87
C ASP A 44 -4.57 -23.04 8.15
N ALA A 45 -4.14 -21.78 8.01
CA ALA A 45 -3.90 -20.89 9.14
C ALA A 45 -5.20 -20.48 9.86
N GLU A 46 -6.26 -20.17 9.10
CA GLU A 46 -7.59 -19.87 9.63
C GLU A 46 -8.16 -21.06 10.43
N ARG A 47 -8.01 -22.30 9.92
CA ARG A 47 -8.40 -23.52 10.65
C ARG A 47 -7.65 -23.71 11.97
N ARG A 48 -6.44 -23.16 12.08
CA ARG A 48 -5.65 -23.13 13.32
C ARG A 48 -5.98 -21.92 14.21
N ASN A 49 -7.01 -21.14 13.85
CA ASN A 49 -7.44 -19.94 14.56
C ASN A 49 -6.34 -18.87 14.69
N ILE A 50 -5.50 -18.75 13.65
CA ILE A 50 -4.44 -17.75 13.58
C ILE A 50 -5.04 -16.43 13.11
N LYS A 51 -4.66 -15.32 13.77
CA LYS A 51 -5.08 -14.00 13.34
C LYS A 51 -4.34 -13.58 12.06
N ILE A 52 -5.07 -13.28 11.00
CA ILE A 52 -4.51 -12.84 9.73
C ILE A 52 -4.85 -11.36 9.54
N VAL A 53 -3.86 -10.54 9.18
CA VAL A 53 -4.06 -9.13 8.84
C VAL A 53 -3.44 -8.86 7.48
N VAL A 54 -4.26 -8.36 6.56
CA VAL A 54 -3.82 -8.02 5.20
C VAL A 54 -4.00 -6.53 4.99
N VAL A 55 -2.94 -5.86 4.54
CA VAL A 55 -2.95 -4.42 4.28
C VAL A 55 -2.55 -4.15 2.82
N TYR A 56 -3.37 -3.39 2.10
CA TYR A 56 -3.17 -3.10 0.67
C TYR A 56 -3.48 -1.64 0.31
N SER A 57 -3.07 -1.21 -0.89
CA SER A 57 -3.36 0.14 -1.42
C SER A 57 -3.89 0.18 -2.85
N GLN A 58 -3.69 -0.89 -3.62
CA GLN A 58 -4.01 -0.98 -5.05
C GLN A 58 -4.49 -2.37 -5.40
N ASN A 59 -5.39 -2.44 -6.38
CA ASN A 59 -6.05 -3.66 -6.86
C ASN A 59 -6.82 -4.40 -5.75
N LYS A 60 -8.14 -4.45 -5.92
CA LYS A 60 -9.00 -5.24 -5.05
C LYS A 60 -8.82 -6.73 -5.36
N LEU A 61 -9.09 -7.57 -4.36
CA LEU A 61 -9.23 -9.01 -4.54
C LEU A 61 -10.19 -9.31 -5.70
N ARG A 62 -9.89 -10.34 -6.48
CA ARG A 62 -10.79 -10.88 -7.51
C ARG A 62 -12.01 -11.50 -6.82
N GLN A 63 -13.16 -11.56 -7.49
CA GLN A 63 -14.39 -12.11 -6.90
C GLN A 63 -14.19 -13.53 -6.32
N ALA A 64 -13.46 -14.41 -7.00
CA ALA A 64 -13.14 -15.74 -6.48
C ALA A 64 -12.28 -15.72 -5.20
N GLU A 65 -11.37 -14.74 -5.08
CA GLU A 65 -10.57 -14.56 -3.86
C GLU A 65 -11.45 -13.98 -2.75
N ILE A 66 -12.30 -12.99 -3.06
CA ILE A 66 -13.27 -12.42 -2.14
C ILE A 66 -14.16 -13.52 -1.54
N GLU A 67 -14.68 -14.44 -2.35
CA GLU A 67 -15.54 -15.54 -1.88
C GLU A 67 -14.83 -16.46 -0.87
N VAL A 68 -13.56 -16.79 -1.13
CA VAL A 68 -12.75 -17.57 -0.19
C VAL A 68 -12.51 -16.81 1.11
N VAL A 69 -12.10 -15.56 0.97
CA VAL A 69 -11.60 -14.70 2.04
C VAL A 69 -12.76 -14.20 2.93
N ARG A 70 -13.98 -14.06 2.39
CA ARG A 70 -15.22 -13.77 3.12
C ARG A 70 -15.55 -14.79 4.21
N ASN A 71 -15.11 -16.04 4.05
CA ASN A 71 -15.39 -17.11 5.01
C ASN A 71 -14.41 -17.14 6.18
N PHE A 72 -13.37 -16.29 6.17
CA PHE A 72 -12.37 -16.27 7.23
C PHE A 72 -12.90 -15.43 8.39
N LYS A 73 -12.92 -16.02 9.59
CA LYS A 73 -13.39 -15.37 10.81
C LYS A 73 -12.27 -14.56 11.48
N ASN A 74 -11.02 -14.98 11.32
CA ASN A 74 -9.86 -14.38 11.94
C ASN A 74 -9.05 -13.49 10.98
N LEU A 75 -9.69 -12.93 9.96
CA LEU A 75 -9.03 -12.09 8.96
C LEU A 75 -9.49 -10.63 9.05
N ASP A 76 -8.53 -9.73 9.23
CA ASP A 76 -8.70 -8.29 9.05
C ASP A 76 -8.14 -7.87 7.68
N ILE A 77 -8.96 -7.22 6.85
CA ILE A 77 -8.51 -6.60 5.60
C ILE A 77 -8.53 -5.08 5.75
N LEU A 78 -7.39 -4.45 5.51
CA LEU A 78 -7.18 -3.02 5.74
C LEU A 78 -6.68 -2.33 4.47
N TYR A 79 -7.25 -1.17 4.17
CA TYR A 79 -6.81 -0.32 3.08
C TYR A 79 -5.97 0.84 3.61
N SER A 80 -4.74 0.97 3.13
CA SER A 80 -3.86 2.09 3.44
C SER A 80 -3.52 2.84 2.16
N PRO A 81 -4.01 4.08 1.96
CA PRO A 81 -3.64 4.85 0.78
C PRO A 81 -2.13 5.06 0.72
N ASN A 82 -1.56 5.03 -0.48
CA ASN A 82 -0.11 5.19 -0.73
C ASN A 82 0.81 4.13 -0.10
N LEU A 83 0.29 3.01 0.42
CA LEU A 83 1.16 1.89 0.81
C LEU A 83 1.98 1.45 -0.41
N HIS A 84 3.29 1.28 -0.22
CA HIS A 84 4.18 0.63 -1.18
C HIS A 84 5.17 -0.33 -0.50
N ALA A 85 5.20 -0.35 0.83
CA ALA A 85 5.99 -1.30 1.60
C ALA A 85 5.50 -2.73 1.33
N LYS A 86 6.45 -3.65 1.30
CA LYS A 86 6.21 -5.09 1.15
C LYS A 86 6.89 -5.77 2.32
N CYS A 87 6.07 -6.26 3.24
CA CYS A 87 6.53 -6.89 4.46
C CYS A 87 5.58 -8.02 4.81
N TYR A 88 6.11 -9.21 5.03
CA TYR A 88 5.34 -10.41 5.35
C TYR A 88 5.95 -11.02 6.60
N PHE A 89 5.17 -11.26 7.64
CA PHE A 89 5.71 -11.77 8.89
C PHE A 89 4.70 -12.46 9.77
N ASN A 90 5.21 -13.32 10.65
CA ASN A 90 4.51 -13.91 11.78
C ASN A 90 5.25 -13.55 13.07
N GLU A 91 4.91 -14.17 14.21
CA GLU A 91 5.54 -13.85 15.50
C GLU A 91 7.04 -14.22 15.64
N GLN A 92 7.60 -14.99 14.71
CA GLN A 92 8.97 -15.53 14.75
C GLN A 92 9.87 -14.95 13.64
N GLU A 93 9.34 -14.79 12.42
CA GLU A 93 10.11 -14.45 11.22
C GLU A 93 9.42 -13.39 10.38
N MET A 94 10.23 -12.61 9.66
CA MET A 94 9.81 -11.48 8.84
C MET A 94 10.61 -11.43 7.54
N ILE A 95 9.94 -11.05 6.46
CA ILE A 95 10.57 -10.70 5.18
C ILE A 95 10.25 -9.25 4.86
N ILE A 96 11.30 -8.47 4.57
CA ILE A 96 11.19 -7.20 3.85
C ILE A 96 11.75 -7.43 2.45
N THR A 97 10.99 -7.07 1.42
CA THR A 97 11.34 -7.44 0.04
C THR A 97 10.89 -6.41 -1.00
N SER A 98 11.43 -6.50 -2.21
CA SER A 98 10.90 -5.83 -3.39
C SER A 98 9.70 -6.56 -4.02
N MET A 99 9.47 -7.83 -3.67
CA MET A 99 8.44 -8.69 -4.24
C MET A 99 7.03 -8.36 -3.71
N ASN A 100 6.11 -8.03 -4.63
CA ASN A 100 4.68 -8.01 -4.33
C ASN A 100 4.14 -9.42 -4.17
N MET A 101 3.05 -9.57 -3.43
CA MET A 101 2.32 -10.83 -3.30
C MET A 101 1.48 -11.10 -4.56
N TYR A 102 2.14 -11.21 -5.73
CA TYR A 102 1.54 -11.46 -7.04
C TYR A 102 2.31 -12.55 -7.77
N GLU A 103 1.57 -13.57 -8.24
CA GLU A 103 2.08 -14.78 -8.92
C GLU A 103 2.99 -14.47 -10.13
N PHE A 104 2.80 -13.35 -10.82
CA PHE A 104 3.63 -13.00 -11.99
C PHE A 104 5.03 -12.49 -11.60
N SER A 105 5.18 -11.90 -10.41
CA SER A 105 6.46 -11.36 -9.94
C SER A 105 7.48 -12.48 -9.78
N GLU A 106 7.04 -13.65 -9.31
CA GLU A 106 7.88 -14.83 -9.14
C GLU A 106 8.44 -15.36 -10.47
N LYS A 107 7.65 -15.29 -11.54
CA LYS A 107 8.01 -15.89 -12.85
C LYS A 107 8.78 -14.93 -13.76
N ASN A 108 8.61 -13.62 -13.60
CA ASN A 108 9.10 -12.64 -14.58
C ASN A 108 10.03 -11.57 -14.01
N ASN A 109 10.05 -11.38 -12.68
CA ASN A 109 10.88 -10.36 -12.05
C ASN A 109 12.06 -10.97 -11.31
N ARG A 110 13.17 -10.24 -11.33
CA ARG A 110 14.29 -10.47 -10.41
C ARG A 110 14.03 -9.63 -9.17
N GLU A 111 13.67 -10.31 -8.09
CA GLU A 111 13.34 -9.73 -6.80
C GLU A 111 14.43 -10.08 -5.78
N MET A 112 14.48 -9.30 -4.71
CA MET A 112 15.33 -9.60 -3.57
C MET A 112 14.61 -9.32 -2.27
N GLY A 113 15.02 -10.00 -1.22
CA GLY A 113 14.47 -9.81 0.11
C GLY A 113 15.51 -10.05 1.19
N ILE A 114 15.14 -9.70 2.41
CA ILE A 114 15.90 -10.00 3.60
C ILE A 114 14.96 -10.74 4.55
N LEU A 115 15.33 -11.96 4.92
CA LEU A 115 14.71 -12.70 6.02
C LEU A 115 15.32 -12.22 7.33
N ILE A 116 14.46 -11.92 8.30
CA ILE A 116 14.78 -11.40 9.62
C ILE A 116 14.16 -12.36 10.63
N ASN A 117 14.97 -12.90 11.53
CA ASN A 117 14.48 -13.73 12.63
C ASN A 117 14.34 -12.89 13.90
N ARG A 118 13.24 -12.99 14.62
CA ARG A 118 12.97 -12.16 15.81
C ARG A 118 13.97 -12.38 16.95
N GLN A 119 14.48 -13.60 17.11
CA GLN A 119 15.42 -13.92 18.19
C GLN A 119 16.81 -13.41 17.85
N GLU A 120 17.25 -13.61 16.61
CA GLU A 120 18.61 -13.29 16.20
C GLU A 120 18.78 -11.83 15.73
N ASP A 121 17.72 -11.20 15.23
CA ASP A 121 17.73 -9.84 14.62
C ASP A 121 16.68 -8.94 15.29
N ASN A 122 16.61 -9.00 16.62
CA ASN A 122 15.52 -8.45 17.43
C ASN A 122 15.22 -6.97 17.18
N GLN A 123 16.25 -6.12 17.14
CA GLN A 123 16.08 -4.67 17.00
C GLN A 123 15.38 -4.31 15.69
N ILE A 124 15.85 -4.86 14.56
CA ILE A 124 15.26 -4.61 13.24
C ILE A 124 13.82 -5.13 13.18
N TYR A 125 13.56 -6.31 13.76
CA TYR A 125 12.22 -6.87 13.84
C TYR A 125 11.27 -5.93 14.62
N VAL A 126 11.68 -5.46 15.80
CA VAL A 126 10.89 -4.55 16.65
C VAL A 126 10.64 -3.20 15.98
N ASP A 127 11.65 -2.61 15.37
CA ASP A 127 11.52 -1.33 14.66
C ASP A 127 10.57 -1.45 13.46
N THR A 128 10.69 -2.55 12.70
CA THR A 128 9.76 -2.83 11.60
C THR A 128 8.33 -3.03 12.11
N CYS A 129 8.13 -3.76 13.21
CA CYS A 129 6.82 -3.89 13.84
C CYS A 129 6.24 -2.55 14.30
N ARG A 130 7.08 -1.60 14.76
CA ARG A 130 6.63 -0.25 15.14
C ARG A 130 6.10 0.52 13.93
N GLU A 131 6.80 0.47 12.81
CA GLU A 131 6.34 1.09 11.56
C GLU A 131 5.05 0.43 11.04
N VAL A 132 4.99 -0.90 11.05
CA VAL A 132 3.77 -1.61 10.65
C VAL A 132 2.59 -1.23 11.53
N LYS A 133 2.77 -1.08 12.86
CA LYS A 133 1.71 -0.60 13.76
C LYS A 133 1.23 0.81 13.40
N SER A 134 2.14 1.71 13.01
CA SER A 134 1.78 3.05 12.52
C SER A 134 0.91 2.97 11.27
N ILE A 135 1.29 2.13 10.30
CA ILE A 135 0.51 1.89 9.08
C ILE A 135 -0.87 1.32 9.42
N LEU A 136 -0.94 0.33 10.30
CA LEU A 136 -2.21 -0.29 10.73
C LEU A 136 -3.14 0.72 11.41
N ALA A 137 -2.60 1.63 12.21
CA ALA A 137 -3.36 2.67 12.89
C ALA A 137 -3.94 3.71 11.91
N ALA A 138 -3.22 4.00 10.82
CA ALA A 138 -3.65 4.91 9.76
C ALA A 138 -4.54 4.25 8.69
N ALA A 139 -4.61 2.91 8.66
CA ALA A 139 -5.35 2.17 7.65
C ALA A 139 -6.87 2.17 7.93
N GLN A 140 -7.65 2.22 6.85
CA GLN A 140 -9.11 2.09 6.90
C GLN A 140 -9.49 0.62 6.94
N ARG A 141 -10.41 0.23 7.83
CA ARG A 141 -10.98 -1.11 7.81
C ARG A 141 -11.86 -1.27 6.58
N CYS A 142 -11.67 -2.38 5.88
CA CYS A 142 -12.49 -2.73 4.75
C CYS A 142 -13.20 -4.06 5.00
N ASP A 143 -14.35 -4.22 4.36
CA ASP A 143 -14.96 -5.53 4.24
C ASP A 143 -14.14 -6.39 3.26
N ALA A 144 -14.53 -7.66 3.11
CA ALA A 144 -13.85 -8.57 2.19
C ALA A 144 -13.88 -8.13 0.71
N THR A 145 -14.73 -7.15 0.35
CA THR A 145 -14.80 -6.57 -1.00
C THR A 145 -13.93 -5.32 -1.16
N GLY A 146 -13.25 -4.90 -0.10
CA GLY A 146 -12.45 -3.68 -0.10
C GLY A 146 -13.29 -2.41 -0.03
N GLU A 147 -14.54 -2.50 0.42
CA GLU A 147 -15.38 -1.34 0.73
C GLU A 147 -15.14 -0.89 2.17
N PRO A 148 -15.08 0.43 2.47
CA PRO A 148 -14.89 0.92 3.82
C PRO A 148 -15.98 0.40 4.76
N LEU A 149 -15.59 -0.28 5.84
CA LEU A 149 -16.51 -0.57 6.93
C LEU A 149 -16.78 0.75 7.66
N ALA A 150 -18.06 1.04 7.93
CA ALA A 150 -18.44 2.16 8.78
C ALA A 150 -17.64 2.09 10.08
N SER A 151 -16.98 3.19 10.44
CA SER A 151 -16.21 3.26 11.67
C SER A 151 -17.12 2.89 12.85
N PRO A 152 -16.67 2.05 13.81
CA PRO A 152 -17.40 1.92 15.06
C PRO A 152 -17.59 3.33 15.65
N PRO A 153 -18.73 3.62 16.30
CA PRO A 153 -18.91 4.91 16.97
C PRO A 153 -17.74 5.10 17.93
N GLN A 154 -16.89 6.07 17.63
CA GLN A 154 -15.78 6.45 18.48
C GLN A 154 -16.39 7.06 19.75
N THR A 155 -16.38 6.29 20.84
CA THR A 155 -16.55 6.85 22.18
C THR A 155 -15.39 7.81 22.40
N SER A 156 -15.74 9.09 22.39
CA SER A 156 -14.86 10.20 22.71
C SER A 156 -14.42 10.11 24.17
N GLU A 157 -13.24 9.56 24.41
CA GLU A 157 -12.49 9.90 25.62
C GLU A 157 -11.42 10.91 25.25
N GLN A 158 -11.71 12.14 25.65
CA GLN A 158 -10.82 13.28 25.60
C GLN A 158 -9.60 12.97 26.47
N ASN A 159 -8.41 13.03 25.88
CA ASN A 159 -7.22 13.43 26.61
C ASN A 159 -6.42 14.40 25.76
N THR A 160 -6.52 15.65 26.19
CA THR A 160 -5.73 16.82 25.86
C THR A 160 -4.23 16.55 25.92
N VAL A 161 -3.52 16.69 24.80
CA VAL A 161 -2.22 17.36 24.76
C VAL A 161 -2.13 18.18 23.47
N SER A 162 -1.78 19.44 23.67
CA SER A 162 -1.82 20.58 22.76
C SER A 162 -0.71 20.60 21.70
N GLN A 163 -1.05 21.19 20.53
CA GLN A 163 -0.25 22.01 19.60
C GLN A 163 1.01 21.38 18.97
N ASP A 164 1.35 21.53 17.69
CA ASP A 164 0.96 22.45 16.63
C ASP A 164 1.52 21.88 15.31
N ASN A 165 0.72 21.81 14.23
CA ASN A 165 1.22 21.99 12.86
C ASN A 165 0.04 22.03 11.87
N GLN A 166 -0.37 23.25 11.53
CA GLN A 166 -1.22 23.52 10.38
C GLN A 166 -0.41 23.27 9.10
N VAL A 167 -0.65 22.15 8.41
CA VAL A 167 -0.30 22.04 6.99
C VAL A 167 -1.53 22.45 6.20
N THR A 168 -1.51 23.68 5.68
CA THR A 168 -2.51 24.18 4.74
C THR A 168 -2.50 23.31 3.48
N GLU A 169 -3.51 22.48 3.29
CA GLU A 169 -3.73 21.75 2.02
C GLU A 169 -4.02 22.76 0.90
N THR A 170 -2.98 23.21 0.20
CA THR A 170 -3.13 24.10 -0.94
C THR A 170 -3.85 23.35 -2.07
N LYS A 171 -5.07 23.79 -2.40
CA LYS A 171 -5.90 23.28 -3.50
C LYS A 171 -5.17 23.43 -4.84
N ALA A 172 -5.27 22.42 -5.70
CA ALA A 172 -4.68 22.38 -7.04
C ALA A 172 -5.61 21.60 -8.00
N PHE A 173 -5.19 21.46 -9.27
CA PHE A 173 -6.03 20.96 -10.35
C PHE A 173 -5.35 19.90 -11.20
N CYS A 174 -6.11 18.92 -11.67
CA CYS A 174 -5.63 17.92 -12.62
C CYS A 174 -5.28 18.57 -13.95
N ILE A 175 -4.06 18.35 -14.45
CA ILE A 175 -3.59 18.95 -15.71
C ILE A 175 -4.35 18.47 -16.95
N ARG A 176 -5.13 17.39 -16.86
CA ARG A 176 -5.91 16.83 -17.98
C ARG A 176 -7.39 17.20 -17.96
N CYS A 177 -8.03 17.14 -16.79
CA CYS A 177 -9.49 17.31 -16.66
C CYS A 177 -9.90 18.48 -15.76
N ARG A 178 -8.94 19.22 -15.18
CA ARG A 178 -9.17 20.32 -14.24
C ARG A 178 -9.80 19.93 -12.89
N GLY A 179 -10.05 18.65 -12.62
CA GLY A 179 -10.61 18.22 -11.33
C GLY A 179 -9.70 18.54 -10.14
N ASP A 180 -10.29 18.88 -9.00
CA ASP A 180 -9.56 19.26 -7.79
C ASP A 180 -8.72 18.11 -7.24
N ILE A 181 -7.44 18.39 -6.97
CA ILE A 181 -6.47 17.47 -6.36
C ILE A 181 -5.49 18.26 -5.48
N PRO A 182 -4.73 17.62 -4.57
CA PRO A 182 -3.69 18.30 -3.80
C PRO A 182 -2.56 18.84 -4.68
N LEU A 183 -1.95 19.97 -4.29
CA LEU A 183 -0.79 20.53 -4.99
C LEU A 183 0.41 19.60 -4.85
N ASN A 184 0.69 18.83 -5.90
CA ASN A 184 1.83 17.95 -6.04
C ASN A 184 2.28 17.88 -7.50
N THR A 185 3.35 18.61 -7.82
CA THR A 185 3.94 18.62 -9.18
C THR A 185 4.46 17.26 -9.65
N HIS A 186 4.70 16.30 -8.74
CA HIS A 186 5.06 14.92 -9.08
C HIS A 186 3.84 14.06 -9.43
N ARG A 187 2.64 14.46 -9.00
CA ARG A 187 1.37 13.78 -9.27
C ARG A 187 0.28 14.76 -9.78
N PRO A 188 0.49 15.39 -10.95
CA PRO A 188 -0.38 16.46 -11.45
C PRO A 188 -1.68 15.95 -12.11
N LEU A 189 -1.91 14.63 -12.13
CA LEU A 189 -3.11 14.00 -12.69
C LEU A 189 -3.96 13.41 -11.56
N CYS A 190 -5.29 13.54 -11.67
CA CYS A 190 -6.21 12.79 -10.81
C CYS A 190 -6.18 11.29 -11.16
N SER A 191 -6.69 10.45 -10.26
CA SER A 191 -6.67 8.98 -10.40
C SER A 191 -7.25 8.50 -11.73
N LYS A 192 -8.39 9.07 -12.18
CA LYS A 192 -9.03 8.71 -13.46
C LYS A 192 -8.14 9.04 -14.66
N CYS A 193 -7.55 10.23 -14.68
CA CYS A 193 -6.69 10.66 -15.79
C CYS A 193 -5.34 9.95 -15.79
N TYR A 194 -4.81 9.60 -14.62
CA TYR A 194 -3.58 8.82 -14.48
C TYR A 194 -3.72 7.42 -15.07
N VAL A 195 -4.82 6.70 -14.78
CA VAL A 195 -5.09 5.37 -15.36
C VAL A 195 -5.10 5.41 -16.90
N ALA A 196 -5.72 6.44 -17.49
CA ALA A 196 -5.70 6.63 -18.94
C ALA A 196 -4.29 6.96 -19.46
N TRP A 197 -3.51 7.76 -18.74
CA TRP A 197 -2.13 8.11 -19.09
C TRP A 197 -1.17 6.90 -19.03
N VAL A 198 -1.33 6.00 -18.05
CA VAL A 198 -0.50 4.80 -17.86
C VAL A 198 -0.48 3.89 -19.09
N LYS A 199 -1.53 3.92 -19.93
CA LYS A 199 -1.57 3.16 -21.19
C LYS A 199 -0.50 3.62 -22.20
N PHE A 200 -0.17 4.90 -22.20
CA PHE A 200 0.75 5.51 -23.16
C PHE A 200 2.13 5.83 -22.56
N LYS A 201 2.21 6.03 -21.23
CA LYS A 201 3.43 6.34 -20.46
C LYS A 201 4.27 7.52 -20.99
N ASN A 202 3.72 8.36 -21.85
CA ASN A 202 4.43 9.48 -22.44
C ASN A 202 4.38 10.71 -21.51
N ARG A 203 5.46 10.95 -20.76
CA ARG A 203 5.55 12.07 -19.80
C ARG A 203 5.61 13.45 -20.46
N LYS A 204 6.01 13.52 -21.74
CA LYS A 204 6.08 14.75 -22.53
C LYS A 204 4.78 15.04 -23.29
N HIS A 205 3.77 14.17 -23.18
CA HIS A 205 2.49 14.38 -23.81
C HIS A 205 1.88 15.73 -23.35
N PRO A 206 1.40 16.57 -24.29
CA PRO A 206 0.80 17.85 -23.95
C PRO A 206 -0.57 17.63 -23.27
N GLU A 207 -0.71 18.17 -22.07
CA GLU A 207 -1.94 18.25 -21.28
C GLU A 207 -2.51 19.68 -21.32
N LYS A 208 -3.69 19.89 -20.74
CA LYS A 208 -4.55 21.05 -21.04
C LYS A 208 -4.55 22.15 -19.98
N TYR A 209 -4.20 21.85 -18.73
CA TYR A 209 -4.39 22.78 -17.61
C TYR A 209 -3.13 22.94 -16.76
N CYS A 210 -2.99 24.09 -16.11
CA CYS A 210 -2.00 24.32 -15.07
C CYS A 210 -2.40 23.61 -13.78
N HIS A 211 -1.46 22.87 -13.20
CA HIS A 211 -1.70 22.16 -11.93
C HIS A 211 -1.99 23.12 -10.77
N GLN A 212 -1.33 24.27 -10.72
CA GLN A 212 -1.44 25.19 -9.58
C GLN A 212 -2.61 26.17 -9.69
N CYS A 213 -2.86 26.76 -10.86
CA CYS A 213 -3.92 27.77 -11.03
C CYS A 213 -5.14 27.30 -11.83
N GLY A 214 -5.10 26.10 -12.42
CA GLY A 214 -6.24 25.53 -13.15
C GLY A 214 -6.57 26.20 -14.49
N LEU A 215 -5.78 27.20 -14.93
CA LEU A 215 -5.94 27.86 -16.22
C LEU A 215 -5.63 26.91 -17.38
N GLU A 216 -6.34 27.06 -18.49
CA GLU A 216 -6.12 26.29 -19.71
C GLU A 216 -4.85 26.76 -20.42
N VAL A 217 -3.82 25.92 -20.36
CA VAL A 217 -2.48 26.17 -20.90
C VAL A 217 -1.80 24.83 -21.13
N LYS A 218 -1.03 24.73 -22.23
CA LYS A 218 -0.31 23.50 -22.55
C LYS A 218 0.71 23.17 -21.47
N THR A 219 0.46 22.10 -20.72
CA THR A 219 1.35 21.55 -19.69
C THR A 219 1.75 20.13 -20.04
N SER A 220 2.54 19.48 -19.20
CA SER A 220 2.87 18.06 -19.31
C SER A 220 3.24 17.52 -17.93
N LEU A 221 3.41 16.20 -17.77
CA LEU A 221 3.91 15.66 -16.50
C LEU A 221 5.32 16.17 -16.16
N VAL A 222 6.12 16.54 -17.16
CA VAL A 222 7.46 17.13 -16.95
C VAL A 222 7.36 18.60 -16.55
N LYS A 223 6.34 19.32 -17.03
CA LYS A 223 6.10 20.75 -16.77
C LYS A 223 4.62 20.96 -16.42
N PRO A 224 4.21 20.64 -15.18
CA PRO A 224 2.80 20.58 -14.81
C PRO A 224 2.18 21.94 -14.48
N ILE A 225 2.99 22.98 -14.33
CA ILE A 225 2.54 24.35 -14.02
C ILE A 225 2.94 25.32 -15.13
N CYS A 226 2.17 26.41 -15.26
CA CYS A 226 2.44 27.46 -16.25
C CYS A 226 3.65 28.32 -15.87
N LYS A 227 4.14 29.11 -16.83
CA LYS A 227 5.31 29.98 -16.64
C LYS A 227 5.10 31.01 -15.53
N THR A 228 3.89 31.55 -15.38
CA THR A 228 3.57 32.55 -14.35
C THR A 228 3.61 31.93 -12.95
N CYS A 229 2.97 30.78 -12.75
CA CYS A 229 3.06 30.03 -11.49
C CYS A 229 4.49 29.59 -11.18
N PHE A 230 5.24 29.16 -12.20
CA PHE A 230 6.64 28.77 -12.02
C PHE A 230 7.54 29.95 -11.60
N ALA A 231 7.30 31.14 -12.17
CA ALA A 231 8.02 32.36 -11.76
C ALA A 231 7.62 32.81 -10.35
N ALA A 232 6.33 32.72 -10.01
CA ALA A 232 5.82 33.07 -8.68
C ALA A 232 6.38 32.15 -7.57
N ASN A 233 6.66 30.87 -7.88
CA ASN A 233 7.26 29.93 -6.92
C ASN A 233 8.80 30.06 -6.81
N LYS A 234 9.43 30.91 -7.64
CA LYS A 234 10.88 31.16 -7.63
C LYS A 234 11.26 32.49 -6.99
N ALA A 235 10.30 33.38 -6.80
CA ALA A 235 10.44 34.63 -6.06
C ALA A 235 10.26 34.35 -4.56
#